data_AF-M7BZ17-F1
#
_entry.id   AF-M7BZ17-F1
#
_cell.length_a   1.000
_cell.length_b   1.000
_cell.length_c   1.000
_cell.angle_alpha   90.00
_cell.angle_beta   90.00
_cell.angle_gamma   90.00
#
_symmetry.space_group_name_H-M   'P 1'
#
loop_
_entity.id
_entity.type
_entity.pdbx_description
1 polymer ?
#
loop_
_entity_poly.entity_id
_entity_poly.type
_entity_poly.pdbx_seq_one_letter_code
_entity_poly.pdbx_strand_id
1 'polypeptide(L)'
;MVQLELFSHPGPGVRYRAGLCSTAALGLLLLWALTYLPPLLVAYRSQGLWLKQSTYMEQPTVQFQYEVLLVAMTGADPGSFLAWSTFPAFNRLQEDQLRVPLISRMSTFVMQSMAFIQSSSPIPGSQLYVNGDLKLHQRQSLSHCGVDVRYNVSVINGTSPFASDYDLTNIIAAYQDRNVFSRKKSARSYAEREMEAGVKHGENKQPYQWQGGKDRVDKKLVLVDWKSQKGRVMCISCFPSASMVRLRLSSTIVVVFLMIQTGFLLFMYARHSSFMPQSEEKPSRVHILILSSWRSGSSFVGQLFSQHPDVFYLMEPAWHVWVTMYQNSAKVLHMAVRDLVRSVFKCDMSVFDAYMPWKRNLSDLFQWAVSRALCSAPACDSFQRTDITSEMACKTLCGKYPFSKVEEACKTYSHIVLKEVRFFDLTVLYPLLTDLSLNLKIIHLVRDPRAVAKSREQSVKALARDNGIVLSTNGTKVEDSKYKVMKEICRSHVQIYETATQKPPRFLKDRYLMIRFEDLVQDPLSEIRDMYKFADLRLTPKLESWIYNITHGQGPGKKKEAFKITSRDAVNVSQAWRNILSFQKIKKVQEVCKGAINMLGYKLLDSEKEQKDLSLDLVLPRRRNQFSWSSYNSKN
;
A
#
# COMPACT_ATOMS: atom_id res chain seq x y z
N MET A 1 66.78 0.13 22.87
CA MET A 1 65.97 0.67 21.76
C MET A 1 65.81 -0.46 20.75
N VAL A 2 64.67 -1.16 20.77
CA VAL A 2 64.38 -2.30 19.89
C VAL A 2 63.20 -1.88 19.02
N GLN A 3 63.44 -1.80 17.72
CA GLN A 3 62.46 -1.43 16.71
C GLN A 3 61.65 -2.69 16.39
N LEU A 4 60.34 -2.63 16.63
CA LEU A 4 59.39 -3.71 16.41
C LEU A 4 58.66 -3.43 15.08
N GLU A 5 58.96 -4.19 14.02
CA GLU A 5 58.14 -4.21 12.80
C GLU A 5 57.14 -5.38 12.87
N LEU A 6 55.86 -5.04 12.96
CA LEU A 6 54.74 -5.98 12.85
C LEU A 6 54.26 -6.02 11.38
N PHE A 7 54.56 -7.10 10.67
CA PHE A 7 53.87 -7.41 9.43
C PHE A 7 52.55 -8.13 9.74
N SER A 8 51.44 -7.41 9.57
CA SER A 8 50.09 -7.96 9.56
C SER A 8 49.70 -8.35 8.14
N HIS A 9 49.96 -9.59 7.69
CA HIS A 9 49.08 -10.28 6.73
C HIS A 9 49.38 -11.80 6.71
N PRO A 10 48.33 -12.65 6.67
CA PRO A 10 48.47 -14.10 6.73
C PRO A 10 48.95 -14.66 5.38
N GLY A 11 50.03 -15.45 5.43
CA GLY A 11 50.52 -16.21 4.28
C GLY A 11 49.46 -17.20 3.77
N PRO A 12 49.39 -17.43 2.45
CA PRO A 12 48.38 -18.27 1.83
C PRO A 12 48.56 -19.75 2.20
N GLY A 13 47.63 -20.26 2.99
CA GLY A 13 47.01 -21.58 2.83
C GLY A 13 47.92 -22.79 2.61
N VAL A 14 48.66 -23.21 3.65
CA VAL A 14 49.12 -24.61 3.73
C VAL A 14 47.93 -25.48 4.14
N ARG A 15 47.26 -26.10 3.15
CA ARG A 15 46.19 -27.08 3.37
C ARG A 15 46.80 -28.46 3.57
N TYR A 16 46.83 -28.95 4.81
CA TYR A 16 47.09 -30.35 5.09
C TYR A 16 45.95 -31.21 4.55
N ARG A 17 46.21 -32.00 3.50
CA ARG A 17 45.26 -33.01 3.00
C ARG A 17 45.51 -34.31 3.76
N ALA A 18 44.58 -34.70 4.63
CA ALA A 18 44.55 -36.07 5.17
C ALA A 18 44.12 -37.04 4.06
N GLY A 19 44.86 -38.14 3.90
CA GLY A 19 44.52 -39.19 2.94
C GLY A 19 43.18 -39.87 3.25
N LEU A 20 42.53 -40.39 2.20
CA LEU A 20 41.20 -41.03 2.22
C LEU A 20 41.06 -42.24 3.17
N CYS A 21 42.16 -42.80 3.67
CA CYS A 21 42.19 -43.93 4.61
C CYS A 21 42.94 -43.62 5.92
N SER A 22 42.82 -42.39 6.43
CA SER A 22 43.30 -42.05 7.78
C SER A 22 42.22 -42.27 8.84
N THR A 23 42.62 -42.54 10.09
CA THR A 23 41.70 -42.59 11.25
C THR A 23 40.89 -41.30 11.40
N ALA A 24 41.45 -40.16 10.98
CA ALA A 24 40.74 -38.87 10.93
C ALA A 24 39.64 -38.82 9.85
N ALA A 25 39.87 -39.39 8.66
CA ALA A 25 38.86 -39.47 7.60
C ALA A 25 37.69 -40.38 7.99
N LEU A 26 37.99 -41.48 8.71
CA LEU A 26 36.99 -42.39 9.26
C LEU A 26 36.15 -41.70 10.35
N GLY A 27 36.79 -40.91 11.22
CA GLY A 27 36.10 -40.06 12.21
C GLY A 27 35.20 -39.00 11.56
N LEU A 28 35.65 -38.36 10.48
CA LEU A 28 34.86 -37.37 9.74
C LEU A 28 33.66 -37.99 9.01
N LEU A 29 33.83 -39.17 8.42
CA LEU A 29 32.73 -39.92 7.81
C LEU A 29 31.69 -40.35 8.86
N LEU A 30 32.15 -40.78 10.04
CA LEU A 30 31.27 -41.19 11.13
C LEU A 30 30.52 -39.99 11.72
N LEU A 31 31.18 -38.83 11.85
CA LEU A 31 30.54 -37.56 12.23
C LEU A 31 29.51 -37.11 11.19
N TRP A 32 29.83 -37.22 9.90
CA TRP A 32 28.90 -36.88 8.83
C TRP A 32 27.68 -37.81 8.87
N ALA A 33 27.89 -39.11 8.99
CA ALA A 33 26.83 -40.11 9.14
C ALA A 33 25.94 -39.81 10.36
N LEU A 34 26.52 -39.56 11.55
CA LEU A 34 25.76 -39.24 12.77
C LEU A 34 25.07 -37.87 12.73
N THR A 35 25.56 -36.93 11.92
CA THR A 35 24.94 -35.61 11.80
C THR A 35 23.74 -35.65 10.86
N TYR A 36 23.83 -36.38 9.75
CA TYR A 36 22.81 -36.32 8.69
C TYR A 36 21.82 -37.50 8.71
N LEU A 37 22.22 -38.72 9.08
CA LEU A 37 21.31 -39.87 9.07
C LEU A 37 20.22 -39.79 10.14
N PRO A 38 20.47 -39.39 11.40
CA PRO A 38 19.43 -39.35 12.42
C PRO A 38 18.33 -38.32 12.15
N PRO A 39 18.61 -37.06 11.76
CA PRO A 39 17.56 -36.12 11.37
C PRO A 39 16.78 -36.59 10.15
N LEU A 40 17.43 -37.25 9.18
CA LEU A 40 16.76 -37.80 8.01
C LEU A 40 15.83 -38.97 8.38
N LEU A 41 16.27 -39.86 9.27
CA LEU A 41 15.47 -40.96 9.81
C LEU A 41 14.30 -40.45 10.67
N VAL A 42 14.51 -39.42 11.48
CA VAL A 42 13.46 -38.76 12.27
C VAL A 42 12.48 -38.03 11.36
N ALA A 43 12.93 -37.30 10.34
CA ALA A 43 12.08 -36.64 9.35
C ALA A 43 11.25 -37.66 8.55
N TYR A 44 11.86 -38.78 8.15
CA TYR A 44 11.19 -39.87 7.46
C TYR A 44 10.17 -40.61 8.36
N ARG A 45 10.49 -40.83 9.64
CA ARG A 45 9.61 -41.48 10.62
C ARG A 45 8.49 -40.58 11.16
N SER A 46 8.71 -39.27 11.26
CA SER A 46 7.79 -38.35 11.95
C SER A 46 6.62 -37.86 11.09
N GLN A 47 6.60 -38.14 9.78
CA GLN A 47 5.55 -37.70 8.83
C GLN A 47 5.21 -36.19 8.86
N GLY A 48 6.02 -35.36 9.54
CA GLY A 48 5.64 -33.99 9.94
C GLY A 48 6.39 -32.87 9.22
N LEU A 49 7.36 -33.19 8.35
CA LEU A 49 8.26 -32.19 7.74
C LEU A 49 7.87 -31.74 6.32
N TRP A 50 6.78 -32.28 5.76
CA TRP A 50 6.20 -31.79 4.52
C TRP A 50 4.96 -30.96 4.85
N LEU A 51 4.98 -29.69 4.46
CA LEU A 51 3.82 -28.81 4.56
C LEU A 51 2.65 -29.46 3.79
N LYS A 52 1.65 -29.98 4.51
CA LYS A 52 0.40 -30.40 3.88
C LYS A 52 -0.38 -29.14 3.52
N GLN A 53 -0.14 -28.67 2.29
CA GLN A 53 -0.99 -27.82 1.45
C GLN A 53 -1.88 -26.80 2.19
N SER A 54 -1.53 -25.51 2.13
CA SER A 54 -2.43 -24.42 2.51
C SER A 54 -3.33 -24.04 1.33
N THR A 55 -4.63 -24.29 1.45
CA THR A 55 -5.63 -23.80 0.49
C THR A 55 -6.24 -22.50 1.01
N TYR A 56 -5.99 -21.39 0.31
CA TYR A 56 -6.68 -20.12 0.56
C TYR A 56 -7.90 -20.05 -0.36
N MET A 57 -9.09 -19.91 0.22
CA MET A 57 -10.34 -19.68 -0.52
C MET A 57 -10.85 -18.29 -0.15
N GLU A 58 -10.82 -17.38 -1.10
CA GLU A 58 -11.45 -16.08 -0.97
C GLU A 58 -12.76 -16.09 -1.77
N GLN A 59 -13.85 -15.70 -1.13
CA GLN A 59 -15.15 -15.64 -1.79
C GLN A 59 -15.17 -14.38 -2.66
N PRO A 60 -15.27 -14.49 -4.01
CA PRO A 60 -15.38 -13.31 -4.83
C PRO A 60 -16.69 -12.62 -4.49
N THR A 61 -16.61 -11.41 -3.95
CA THR A 61 -17.79 -10.57 -3.73
C THR A 61 -18.15 -9.95 -5.07
N VAL A 62 -18.85 -10.71 -5.91
CA VAL A 62 -19.34 -10.23 -7.21
C VAL A 62 -20.52 -9.29 -6.94
N GLN A 63 -20.23 -7.99 -6.86
CA GLN A 63 -21.27 -6.97 -6.94
C GLN A 63 -21.53 -6.71 -8.42
N PHE A 64 -22.66 -7.21 -8.92
CA PHE A 64 -23.15 -6.81 -10.24
C PHE A 64 -23.41 -5.30 -10.19
N GLN A 65 -22.92 -4.55 -11.17
CA GLN A 65 -23.10 -3.09 -11.22
C GLN A 65 -24.58 -2.68 -11.42
N TYR A 66 -25.49 -3.66 -11.54
CA TYR A 66 -26.91 -3.49 -11.83
C TYR A 66 -27.17 -2.60 -13.05
N GLU A 67 -26.21 -2.52 -13.97
CA GLU A 67 -26.35 -1.78 -15.21
C GLU A 67 -27.07 -2.67 -16.23
N VAL A 68 -28.26 -2.24 -16.66
CA VAL A 68 -29.14 -3.03 -17.53
C VAL A 68 -29.57 -2.16 -18.70
N LEU A 69 -29.55 -2.73 -19.90
CA LEU A 69 -30.16 -2.17 -21.11
C LEU A 69 -31.13 -3.20 -21.68
N LEU A 70 -32.38 -2.81 -21.80
CA LEU A 70 -33.50 -3.67 -22.14
C LEU A 70 -34.13 -3.09 -23.42
N VAL A 71 -34.26 -3.94 -24.43
CA VAL A 71 -34.91 -3.60 -25.71
C VAL A 71 -35.85 -4.75 -26.03
N ALA A 72 -37.14 -4.45 -26.13
CA ALA A 72 -38.21 -5.40 -26.41
C ALA A 72 -38.84 -5.05 -27.76
N MET A 73 -38.68 -5.92 -28.75
CA MET A 73 -39.31 -5.72 -30.06
C MET A 73 -40.81 -5.95 -29.96
N THR A 74 -41.61 -5.01 -30.46
CA THR A 74 -43.08 -5.06 -30.45
C THR A 74 -43.66 -5.43 -31.81
N GLY A 75 -42.84 -5.50 -32.86
CA GLY A 75 -43.20 -5.93 -34.20
C GLY A 75 -41.98 -6.30 -35.04
N ALA A 76 -42.21 -6.69 -36.30
CA ALA A 76 -41.15 -7.03 -37.25
C ALA A 76 -40.62 -5.80 -38.03
N ASP A 77 -41.29 -4.65 -37.90
CA ASP A 77 -40.96 -3.44 -38.64
C ASP A 77 -39.82 -2.66 -37.97
N PRO A 78 -38.88 -2.08 -38.75
CA PRO A 78 -37.83 -1.21 -38.23
C PRO A 78 -38.43 -0.02 -37.47
N GLY A 79 -38.20 0.04 -36.15
CA GLY A 79 -38.72 1.10 -35.27
C GLY A 79 -39.82 0.65 -34.29
N SER A 80 -40.31 -0.59 -34.40
CA SER A 80 -41.27 -1.17 -33.45
C SER A 80 -40.55 -1.86 -32.28
N PHE A 81 -39.98 -1.06 -31.36
CA PHE A 81 -39.33 -1.58 -30.16
C PHE A 81 -39.49 -0.66 -28.97
N LEU A 82 -39.64 -1.24 -27.79
CA LEU A 82 -39.63 -0.54 -26.51
C LEU A 82 -38.24 -0.67 -25.89
N ALA A 83 -37.73 0.37 -25.26
CA ALA A 83 -36.41 0.36 -24.67
C ALA A 83 -36.40 0.98 -23.27
N TRP A 84 -35.51 0.49 -22.40
CA TRP A 84 -35.22 1.10 -21.12
C TRP A 84 -33.87 0.65 -20.63
N SER A 85 -33.14 1.52 -19.96
CA SER A 85 -31.87 1.17 -19.32
C SER A 85 -31.69 1.85 -17.98
N THR A 86 -30.65 1.44 -17.25
CA THR A 86 -30.16 2.19 -16.09
C THR A 86 -29.31 3.41 -16.47
N PHE A 87 -29.00 3.60 -17.76
CA PHE A 87 -28.22 4.74 -18.26
C PHE A 87 -29.14 5.94 -18.58
N PRO A 88 -29.03 7.05 -17.83
CA PRO A 88 -29.93 8.20 -18.00
C PRO A 88 -29.80 8.90 -19.36
N ALA A 89 -28.66 8.74 -20.04
CA ALA A 89 -28.43 9.31 -21.37
C ALA A 89 -29.15 8.49 -22.45
N PHE A 90 -29.09 7.16 -22.37
CA PHE A 90 -29.80 6.28 -23.30
C PHE A 90 -31.31 6.47 -23.18
N ASN A 91 -31.85 6.52 -21.96
CA ASN A 91 -33.30 6.73 -21.75
C ASN A 91 -33.79 8.08 -22.30
N ARG A 92 -32.94 9.11 -22.25
CA ARG A 92 -33.24 10.43 -22.83
C ARG A 92 -33.26 10.42 -24.35
N LEU A 93 -32.55 9.50 -25.00
CA LEU A 93 -32.52 9.38 -26.46
C LEU A 93 -33.68 8.54 -27.02
N GLN A 94 -34.32 7.71 -26.20
CA GLN A 94 -35.38 6.81 -26.65
C GLN A 94 -36.79 7.42 -26.55
N GLU A 95 -36.96 8.51 -25.80
CA GLU A 95 -38.19 9.31 -25.64
C GLU A 95 -39.49 8.49 -25.74
N ASP A 96 -40.13 8.44 -26.92
CA ASP A 96 -41.41 7.77 -27.16
C ASP A 96 -41.39 6.25 -26.95
N GLN A 97 -40.23 5.63 -27.14
CA GLN A 97 -39.99 4.19 -26.96
C GLN A 97 -39.61 3.82 -25.51
N LEU A 98 -39.48 4.79 -24.60
CA LEU A 98 -39.09 4.54 -23.22
C LEU A 98 -40.23 3.88 -22.42
N ARG A 99 -39.98 2.70 -21.82
CA ARG A 99 -40.92 2.06 -20.88
C ARG A 99 -40.21 1.50 -19.66
N VAL A 100 -40.51 2.03 -18.47
CA VAL A 100 -39.85 1.63 -17.21
C VAL A 100 -40.33 0.23 -16.78
N PRO A 101 -39.45 -0.79 -16.72
CA PRO A 101 -39.83 -2.13 -16.32
C PRO A 101 -39.93 -2.25 -14.80
N LEU A 102 -40.91 -3.00 -14.32
CA LEU A 102 -40.99 -3.43 -12.92
C LEU A 102 -40.12 -4.69 -12.75
N ILE A 103 -38.87 -4.51 -12.31
CA ILE A 103 -37.95 -5.64 -12.10
C ILE A 103 -38.13 -6.17 -10.67
N SER A 104 -38.76 -7.33 -10.51
CA SER A 104 -38.72 -8.10 -9.27
C SER A 104 -37.56 -9.11 -9.34
N ARG A 105 -36.89 -9.38 -8.21
CA ARG A 105 -35.87 -10.45 -8.14
C ARG A 105 -36.58 -11.80 -8.27
N MET A 106 -36.53 -12.38 -9.47
CA MET A 106 -37.45 -13.49 -9.80
C MET A 106 -37.01 -14.87 -9.29
N SER A 107 -35.74 -15.16 -9.00
CA SER A 107 -35.39 -16.44 -8.33
C SER A 107 -33.95 -16.42 -7.82
N THR A 108 -33.67 -17.19 -6.77
CA THR A 108 -32.30 -17.42 -6.28
C THR A 108 -31.96 -18.89 -6.44
N PHE A 109 -31.03 -19.22 -7.31
CA PHE A 109 -30.61 -20.61 -7.51
C PHE A 109 -29.28 -20.88 -6.80
N VAL A 110 -29.25 -21.94 -5.99
CA VAL A 110 -28.06 -22.38 -5.25
C VAL A 110 -27.77 -23.83 -5.63
N MET A 111 -26.56 -24.08 -6.15
CA MET A 111 -26.11 -25.42 -6.50
C MET A 111 -24.66 -25.66 -6.12
N GLN A 112 -24.30 -26.94 -5.96
CA GLN A 112 -22.92 -27.39 -5.93
C GLN A 112 -22.44 -27.76 -7.32
N SER A 113 -21.26 -27.25 -7.67
CA SER A 113 -20.62 -27.43 -8.97
C SER A 113 -19.40 -28.31 -8.87
N MET A 114 -19.15 -29.09 -9.93
CA MET A 114 -17.97 -29.97 -10.04
C MET A 114 -16.97 -29.44 -11.06
N ALA A 115 -15.68 -29.51 -10.71
CA ALA A 115 -14.59 -29.35 -11.66
C ALA A 115 -13.60 -30.53 -11.54
N PHE A 116 -13.30 -31.15 -12.68
CA PHE A 116 -12.27 -32.18 -12.81
C PHE A 116 -11.02 -31.57 -13.45
N ILE A 117 -9.88 -31.67 -12.76
CA ILE A 117 -8.59 -31.15 -13.23
C ILE A 117 -7.57 -32.29 -13.14
N GLN A 118 -7.03 -32.67 -14.29
CA GLN A 118 -5.93 -33.62 -14.40
C GLN A 118 -4.67 -32.89 -14.84
N SER A 119 -3.58 -33.09 -14.12
CA SER A 119 -2.25 -32.59 -14.47
C SER A 119 -1.21 -33.65 -14.18
N SER A 120 -0.22 -33.76 -15.07
CA SER A 120 0.95 -34.63 -14.90
C SER A 120 2.20 -33.79 -15.00
N SER A 121 3.07 -33.88 -14.00
CA SER A 121 4.38 -33.23 -14.00
C SER A 121 5.46 -34.29 -13.84
N PRO A 122 6.55 -34.23 -14.62
CA PRO A 122 7.70 -35.12 -14.47
C PRO A 122 8.57 -34.78 -13.25
N ILE A 123 8.32 -33.67 -12.56
CA ILE A 123 9.12 -33.20 -11.41
C ILE A 123 8.24 -33.12 -10.15
N PRO A 124 8.63 -33.77 -9.03
CA PRO A 124 7.92 -33.66 -7.76
C PRO A 124 7.97 -32.23 -7.19
N GLY A 125 6.83 -31.70 -6.74
CA GLY A 125 6.76 -30.41 -6.03
C GLY A 125 6.29 -29.20 -6.86
N SER A 126 5.97 -29.36 -8.15
CA SER A 126 5.46 -28.27 -8.99
C SER A 126 4.04 -27.82 -8.57
N GLN A 127 3.83 -26.51 -8.46
CA GLN A 127 2.51 -25.89 -8.21
C GLN A 127 1.70 -25.77 -9.52
N LEU A 128 0.39 -26.03 -9.46
CA LEU A 128 -0.53 -25.92 -10.60
C LEU A 128 -1.57 -24.84 -10.34
N TYR A 129 -1.53 -23.76 -11.12
CA TYR A 129 -2.56 -22.73 -11.13
C TYR A 129 -3.52 -22.96 -12.29
N VAL A 130 -4.81 -23.12 -11.99
CA VAL A 130 -5.87 -23.27 -13.01
C VAL A 130 -6.88 -22.15 -12.86
N ASN A 131 -6.93 -21.27 -13.85
CA ASN A 131 -7.96 -20.23 -13.95
C ASN A 131 -8.87 -20.52 -15.15
N GLY A 132 -10.19 -20.37 -14.98
CA GLY A 132 -11.14 -20.67 -16.04
C GLY A 132 -12.59 -20.31 -15.73
N ASP A 133 -13.35 -20.06 -16.79
CA ASP A 133 -14.75 -19.64 -16.70
C ASP A 133 -15.70 -20.84 -16.65
N LEU A 134 -16.70 -20.77 -15.76
CA LEU A 134 -17.80 -21.72 -15.68
C LEU A 134 -19.05 -21.13 -16.36
N LYS A 135 -19.66 -21.91 -17.26
CA LYS A 135 -20.93 -21.57 -17.92
C LYS A 135 -22.03 -22.46 -17.37
N LEU A 136 -23.14 -21.86 -16.91
CA LEU A 136 -24.32 -22.60 -16.48
C LEU A 136 -25.08 -23.13 -17.72
N HIS A 137 -25.37 -24.43 -17.72
CA HIS A 137 -26.21 -25.07 -18.71
C HIS A 137 -27.52 -25.51 -18.04
N GLN A 138 -28.62 -25.05 -18.61
CA GLN A 138 -29.95 -25.24 -18.08
C GLN A 138 -30.80 -26.02 -19.10
N ARG A 139 -31.15 -27.26 -18.77
CA ARG A 139 -32.06 -28.13 -19.54
C ARG A 139 -33.52 -27.99 -19.09
N GLN A 140 -33.76 -27.46 -17.90
CA GLN A 140 -35.11 -27.22 -17.34
C GLN A 140 -35.22 -25.79 -16.81
N SER A 141 -36.34 -25.13 -17.10
CA SER A 141 -36.64 -23.78 -16.59
C SER A 141 -36.60 -23.73 -15.05
N LEU A 142 -36.03 -22.66 -14.50
CA LEU A 142 -36.05 -22.36 -13.07
C LEU A 142 -37.40 -21.75 -12.71
N SER A 143 -37.80 -21.84 -11.43
CA SER A 143 -39.04 -21.23 -10.96
C SER A 143 -39.02 -19.71 -11.16
N HIS A 144 -40.20 -19.13 -11.38
CA HIS A 144 -40.38 -17.69 -11.60
C HIS A 144 -40.37 -16.86 -10.29
N CYS A 145 -40.34 -17.52 -9.13
CA CYS A 145 -40.20 -16.95 -7.79
C CYS A 145 -39.51 -17.95 -6.83
N GLY A 146 -38.91 -17.47 -5.74
CA GLY A 146 -38.38 -18.30 -4.65
C GLY A 146 -36.87 -18.64 -4.71
N VAL A 147 -36.45 -19.59 -3.88
CA VAL A 147 -35.06 -20.10 -3.83
C VAL A 147 -35.05 -21.56 -4.29
N ASP A 148 -34.35 -21.87 -5.38
CA ASP A 148 -34.18 -23.23 -5.88
C ASP A 148 -32.84 -23.80 -5.37
N VAL A 149 -32.95 -24.82 -4.52
CA VAL A 149 -31.82 -25.49 -3.85
C VAL A 149 -31.70 -26.97 -4.22
N ARG A 150 -32.39 -27.43 -5.28
CA ARG A 150 -32.47 -28.86 -5.65
C ARG A 150 -31.10 -29.52 -5.81
N TYR A 151 -30.11 -28.76 -6.29
CA TYR A 151 -28.74 -29.23 -6.49
C TYR A 151 -27.75 -28.70 -5.45
N ASN A 152 -28.24 -28.26 -4.28
CA ASN A 152 -27.42 -27.84 -3.13
C ASN A 152 -26.98 -29.03 -2.25
N VAL A 153 -26.82 -30.19 -2.88
CA VAL A 153 -26.33 -31.44 -2.28
C VAL A 153 -25.02 -31.81 -2.94
N SER A 154 -24.14 -32.49 -2.19
CA SER A 154 -22.84 -32.91 -2.74
C SER A 154 -23.03 -33.84 -3.91
N VAL A 155 -22.22 -33.58 -4.94
CA VAL A 155 -22.13 -34.48 -6.09
C VAL A 155 -21.55 -35.83 -5.66
N ILE A 156 -20.78 -35.84 -4.56
CA ILE A 156 -20.19 -37.03 -3.98
C ILE A 156 -20.96 -37.40 -2.72
N ASN A 157 -21.53 -38.60 -2.69
CA ASN A 157 -22.22 -39.10 -1.50
C ASN A 157 -21.20 -39.59 -0.47
N GLY A 158 -20.66 -38.67 0.33
CA GLY A 158 -19.65 -38.98 1.36
C GLY A 158 -20.13 -39.93 2.46
N THR A 159 -21.43 -40.18 2.56
CA THR A 159 -22.06 -41.09 3.53
C THR A 159 -22.37 -42.48 2.96
N SER A 160 -22.07 -42.74 1.69
CA SER A 160 -22.35 -44.05 1.10
C SER A 160 -21.38 -45.12 1.60
N PRO A 161 -21.86 -46.31 2.00
CA PRO A 161 -20.99 -47.44 2.32
C PRO A 161 -20.50 -48.18 1.06
N PHE A 162 -21.00 -47.84 -0.13
CA PHE A 162 -20.71 -48.57 -1.37
C PHE A 162 -19.56 -47.94 -2.16
N ALA A 163 -18.56 -48.75 -2.52
CA ALA A 163 -17.40 -48.29 -3.30
C ALA A 163 -17.78 -47.75 -4.71
N SER A 164 -18.88 -48.24 -5.29
CA SER A 164 -19.42 -47.79 -6.58
C SER A 164 -19.82 -46.31 -6.59
N ASP A 165 -20.20 -45.76 -5.44
CA ASP A 165 -20.64 -44.36 -5.30
C ASP A 165 -19.46 -43.38 -5.26
N TYR A 166 -18.23 -43.91 -5.13
CA TYR A 166 -16.98 -43.18 -5.21
C TYR A 166 -16.25 -43.39 -6.55
N ASP A 167 -16.84 -44.16 -7.48
CA ASP A 167 -16.31 -44.29 -8.83
C ASP A 167 -16.49 -42.99 -9.61
N LEU A 168 -15.37 -42.46 -10.11
CA LEU A 168 -15.33 -41.21 -10.87
C LEU A 168 -16.26 -41.25 -12.10
N THR A 169 -16.39 -42.41 -12.75
CA THR A 169 -17.25 -42.57 -13.93
C THR A 169 -18.71 -42.35 -13.56
N ASN A 170 -19.16 -42.95 -12.46
CA ASN A 170 -20.53 -42.83 -11.97
C ASN A 170 -20.81 -41.42 -11.44
N ILE A 171 -19.84 -40.81 -10.76
CA ILE A 171 -19.95 -39.44 -10.24
C ILE A 171 -20.10 -38.43 -11.38
N ILE A 172 -19.28 -38.54 -12.44
CA ILE A 172 -19.34 -37.65 -13.59
C ILE A 172 -20.65 -37.86 -14.37
N ALA A 173 -21.08 -39.11 -14.57
CA ALA A 173 -22.34 -39.43 -15.22
C ALA A 173 -23.53 -38.82 -14.45
N ALA A 174 -23.61 -39.06 -13.14
CA ALA A 174 -24.67 -38.51 -12.28
C ALA A 174 -24.69 -36.98 -12.24
N TYR A 175 -23.54 -36.31 -12.36
CA TYR A 175 -23.48 -34.85 -12.48
C TYR A 175 -23.98 -34.34 -13.83
N GLN A 176 -23.67 -35.06 -14.92
CA GLN A 176 -24.10 -34.71 -16.28
C GLN A 176 -25.59 -34.98 -16.54
N ASP A 177 -26.21 -35.84 -15.73
CA ASP A 177 -27.65 -36.15 -15.78
C ASP A 177 -28.52 -35.05 -15.11
N ARG A 178 -27.91 -34.10 -14.40
CA ARG A 178 -28.64 -32.98 -13.79
C ARG A 178 -29.29 -32.11 -14.87
N ASN A 179 -30.51 -31.66 -14.61
CA ASN A 179 -31.20 -30.71 -15.48
C ASN A 179 -30.55 -29.31 -15.47
N VAL A 180 -29.75 -28.99 -14.46
CA VAL A 180 -28.98 -27.74 -14.39
C VAL A 180 -27.58 -28.07 -13.89
N PHE A 181 -26.55 -27.78 -14.68
CA PHE A 181 -25.15 -28.08 -14.35
C PHE A 181 -24.18 -27.02 -14.91
N SER A 182 -22.98 -26.92 -14.34
CA SER A 182 -21.92 -26.04 -14.84
C SER A 182 -20.98 -26.78 -15.80
N ARG A 183 -20.62 -26.15 -16.92
CA ARG A 183 -19.59 -26.63 -17.85
C ARG A 183 -18.45 -25.63 -17.95
N LYS A 184 -17.21 -26.11 -17.99
CA LYS A 184 -16.03 -25.27 -18.18
C LYS A 184 -15.98 -24.75 -19.63
N LYS A 185 -15.80 -23.43 -19.81
CA LYS A 185 -15.76 -22.78 -21.13
C LYS A 185 -14.33 -22.61 -21.66
N SER A 186 -13.37 -22.29 -20.80
CA SER A 186 -11.96 -22.09 -21.15
C SER A 186 -11.09 -22.28 -19.91
N ALA A 187 -9.83 -22.71 -20.09
CA ALA A 187 -8.85 -22.87 -19.02
C ALA A 187 -7.49 -22.33 -19.48
N ARG A 188 -6.83 -21.54 -18.64
CA ARG A 188 -5.39 -21.26 -18.76
C ARG A 188 -4.68 -21.86 -17.56
N SER A 189 -3.60 -22.59 -17.83
CA SER A 189 -2.71 -23.15 -16.82
C SER A 189 -1.30 -22.64 -17.06
N TYR A 190 -0.62 -22.23 -15.99
CA TYR A 190 0.78 -21.84 -16.02
C TYR A 190 1.54 -22.62 -14.94
N ALA A 191 2.77 -23.04 -15.26
CA ALA A 191 3.69 -23.70 -14.35
C ALA A 191 4.94 -22.82 -14.24
N GLU A 192 5.34 -22.48 -13.02
CA GLU A 192 6.51 -21.65 -12.74
C GLU A 192 7.80 -22.51 -12.75
N ARG A 193 8.84 -22.07 -13.47
CA ARG A 193 10.16 -22.70 -13.49
C ARG A 193 11.09 -21.93 -12.55
N GLU A 194 11.67 -22.59 -11.56
CA GLU A 194 12.91 -22.09 -10.96
C GLU A 194 14.05 -22.37 -11.94
N MET A 195 14.71 -21.31 -12.42
CA MET A 195 15.91 -21.40 -13.25
C MET A 195 17.14 -21.46 -12.32
N GLU A 196 17.79 -22.61 -12.24
CA GLU A 196 19.19 -22.70 -11.82
C GLU A 196 20.09 -22.59 -13.06
N ALA A 197 21.10 -21.71 -12.97
CA ALA A 197 22.11 -21.50 -14.00
C ALA A 197 23.16 -22.62 -13.98
N GLY A 198 23.48 -23.19 -15.14
CA GLY A 198 24.54 -24.19 -15.31
C GLY A 198 24.97 -24.33 -16.78
N VAL A 199 26.28 -24.44 -17.00
CA VAL A 199 27.04 -24.20 -18.25
C VAL A 199 27.09 -25.42 -19.20
N LYS A 200 27.08 -25.10 -20.51
CA LYS A 200 27.36 -25.83 -21.77
C LYS A 200 27.87 -27.30 -21.76
N HIS A 201 27.32 -28.12 -22.66
CA HIS A 201 28.05 -28.78 -23.77
C HIS A 201 27.09 -29.24 -24.89
N GLY A 202 27.57 -29.27 -26.14
CA GLY A 202 26.76 -29.46 -27.35
C GLY A 202 26.78 -30.89 -27.91
N GLU A 203 25.84 -31.19 -28.82
CA GLU A 203 26.02 -31.95 -30.06
C GLU A 203 24.67 -32.10 -30.82
N ASN A 204 24.78 -32.25 -32.15
CA ASN A 204 23.70 -32.47 -33.13
C ASN A 204 23.04 -33.86 -33.01
N LYS A 205 21.73 -33.96 -33.24
CA LYS A 205 21.08 -34.79 -34.30
C LYS A 205 19.56 -34.96 -34.09
N GLN A 206 18.90 -35.22 -35.21
CA GLN A 206 17.47 -35.32 -35.54
C GLN A 206 16.70 -36.52 -34.89
N PRO A 207 15.37 -36.68 -35.15
CA PRO A 207 14.39 -37.09 -34.15
C PRO A 207 14.24 -38.61 -34.00
N TYR A 208 13.95 -39.07 -32.78
CA TYR A 208 13.53 -40.44 -32.51
C TYR A 208 12.16 -40.49 -31.84
N GLN A 209 11.30 -41.32 -32.43
CA GLN A 209 10.08 -41.90 -31.87
C GLN A 209 10.33 -42.47 -30.47
N TRP A 210 9.41 -42.20 -29.55
CA TRP A 210 9.33 -42.92 -28.29
C TRP A 210 8.18 -43.94 -28.33
N GLN A 211 8.54 -45.22 -28.45
CA GLN A 211 7.74 -46.36 -28.02
C GLN A 211 7.85 -46.52 -26.50
N GLY A 212 6.80 -47.06 -25.90
CA GLY A 212 6.52 -46.99 -24.47
C GLY A 212 7.59 -47.53 -23.51
N GLY A 213 7.81 -46.76 -22.45
CA GLY A 213 8.46 -47.17 -21.21
C GLY A 213 7.59 -46.76 -20.02
N LYS A 214 7.29 -47.72 -19.14
CA LYS A 214 6.53 -47.53 -17.90
C LYS A 214 7.34 -46.68 -16.91
N ASP A 215 7.13 -45.37 -16.90
CA ASP A 215 7.56 -44.51 -15.79
C ASP A 215 6.39 -44.15 -14.88
N ARG A 216 6.65 -44.25 -13.59
CA ARG A 216 5.71 -44.06 -12.49
C ARG A 216 5.34 -42.58 -12.40
N VAL A 217 4.28 -42.19 -13.14
CA VAL A 217 3.68 -40.85 -13.06
C VAL A 217 2.92 -40.72 -11.75
N ASP A 218 3.36 -39.82 -10.87
CA ASP A 218 2.53 -39.39 -9.73
C ASP A 218 1.34 -38.60 -10.28
N LYS A 219 0.25 -39.30 -10.54
CA LYS A 219 -1.04 -38.73 -10.93
C LYS A 219 -1.69 -38.13 -9.67
N LYS A 220 -1.62 -36.81 -9.50
CA LYS A 220 -2.47 -36.12 -8.52
C LYS A 220 -3.84 -35.86 -9.14
N LEU A 221 -4.83 -36.60 -8.66
CA LEU A 221 -6.25 -36.36 -8.94
C LEU A 221 -6.75 -35.34 -7.92
N VAL A 222 -7.32 -34.22 -8.38
CA VAL A 222 -7.97 -33.23 -7.50
C VAL A 222 -9.40 -33.04 -7.96
N LEU A 223 -10.34 -33.62 -7.22
CA LEU A 223 -11.77 -33.32 -7.30
C LEU A 223 -12.05 -32.14 -6.37
N VAL A 224 -12.59 -31.06 -6.91
CA VAL A 224 -12.97 -29.88 -6.13
C VAL A 224 -14.50 -29.76 -6.15
N ASP A 225 -15.11 -30.00 -4.99
CA ASP A 225 -16.52 -29.74 -4.73
C ASP A 225 -16.67 -28.36 -4.04
N TRP A 226 -17.57 -27.51 -4.54
CA TRP A 226 -17.75 -26.15 -4.01
C TRP A 226 -19.05 -26.06 -3.18
N LYS A 227 -18.95 -25.71 -1.89
CA LYS A 227 -20.08 -25.24 -1.07
C LYS A 227 -19.67 -24.02 -0.23
N SER A 228 -20.52 -23.00 -0.15
CA SER A 228 -20.32 -21.83 0.73
C SER A 228 -20.47 -22.25 2.23
N GLN A 229 -19.57 -21.72 3.07
CA GLN A 229 -19.08 -22.17 4.42
C GLN A 229 -20.11 -22.34 5.57
N LYS A 230 -19.86 -23.05 6.73
CA LYS A 230 -18.77 -22.94 7.76
C LYS A 230 -18.62 -24.16 8.72
N GLY A 231 -17.37 -24.52 9.08
CA GLY A 231 -16.86 -24.93 10.43
C GLY A 231 -16.92 -26.39 10.96
N ARG A 232 -15.79 -27.16 10.91
CA ARG A 232 -14.90 -27.74 11.98
C ARG A 232 -15.44 -29.03 12.72
N VAL A 233 -14.77 -30.22 12.78
CA VAL A 233 -13.67 -30.68 13.70
C VAL A 233 -13.27 -32.18 13.44
N MET A 234 -11.98 -32.51 13.66
CA MET A 234 -11.22 -33.76 14.02
C MET A 234 -11.39 -35.20 13.43
N CYS A 235 -10.20 -35.74 13.07
CA CYS A 235 -9.52 -37.05 13.35
C CYS A 235 -10.21 -38.43 13.18
N ILE A 236 -9.49 -39.39 12.55
CA ILE A 236 -8.77 -40.53 13.19
C ILE A 236 -8.38 -41.60 12.14
N SER A 237 -7.15 -42.14 12.25
CA SER A 237 -6.65 -43.46 11.79
C SER A 237 -6.58 -43.73 10.27
N CYS A 238 -5.79 -44.64 9.71
CA CYS A 238 -4.64 -45.47 10.09
C CYS A 238 -4.08 -45.96 8.73
N PHE A 239 -2.77 -45.92 8.48
CA PHE A 239 -2.19 -46.67 7.35
C PHE A 239 -1.57 -47.97 7.86
N PRO A 240 -1.68 -49.08 7.11
CA PRO A 240 -1.31 -50.39 7.58
C PRO A 240 0.20 -50.63 7.49
N SER A 241 0.62 -51.53 8.36
CA SER A 241 1.97 -52.03 8.58
C SER A 241 2.61 -52.60 7.31
N ALA A 242 3.84 -52.18 7.02
CA ALA A 242 4.77 -52.93 6.18
C ALA A 242 5.94 -53.42 7.05
N SER A 243 6.06 -54.74 7.10
CA SER A 243 7.06 -55.49 7.86
C SER A 243 8.47 -55.17 7.38
N MET A 244 9.35 -54.73 8.28
CA MET A 244 10.79 -54.76 8.04
C MET A 244 11.57 -55.13 9.30
N VAL A 245 12.62 -55.89 9.02
CA VAL A 245 13.56 -56.61 9.89
C VAL A 245 14.04 -55.75 11.07
N ARG A 246 13.82 -56.26 12.29
CA ARG A 246 14.32 -55.67 13.54
C ARG A 246 15.79 -56.04 13.76
N LEU A 247 16.72 -55.11 13.52
CA LEU A 247 17.97 -55.11 14.27
C LEU A 247 17.69 -54.57 15.69
N ARG A 248 17.84 -55.42 16.70
CA ARG A 248 17.74 -55.02 18.12
C ARG A 248 19.04 -54.33 18.55
N LEU A 249 19.10 -53.00 18.48
CA LEU A 249 20.04 -52.23 19.30
C LEU A 249 19.43 -52.08 20.71
N SER A 250 20.24 -52.31 21.74
CA SER A 250 19.84 -52.14 23.14
C SER A 250 19.38 -50.70 23.40
N SER A 251 18.26 -50.52 24.11
CA SER A 251 17.69 -49.20 24.44
C SER A 251 18.69 -48.29 25.13
N THR A 252 19.64 -48.86 25.89
CA THR A 252 20.68 -48.11 26.60
C THR A 252 21.64 -47.42 25.63
N ILE A 253 21.96 -48.09 24.52
CA ILE A 253 22.88 -47.56 23.50
C ILE A 253 22.24 -46.37 22.78
N VAL A 254 20.95 -46.47 22.46
CA VAL A 254 20.19 -45.40 21.80
C VAL A 254 20.10 -44.14 22.68
N VAL A 255 19.89 -44.32 23.99
CA VAL A 255 19.83 -43.20 24.95
C VAL A 255 21.18 -42.50 25.06
N VAL A 256 22.29 -43.26 25.11
CA VAL A 256 23.64 -42.69 25.18
C VAL A 256 23.96 -41.89 23.91
N PHE A 257 23.62 -42.41 22.73
CA PHE A 257 23.80 -41.67 21.48
C PHE A 257 22.94 -40.40 21.42
N LEU A 258 21.69 -40.45 21.90
CA LEU A 258 20.84 -39.28 21.97
C LEU A 258 21.39 -38.22 22.92
N MET A 259 21.91 -38.60 24.09
CA MET A 259 22.50 -37.66 25.04
C MET A 259 23.76 -36.98 24.48
N ILE A 260 24.63 -37.74 23.83
CA ILE A 260 25.84 -37.20 23.18
C ILE A 260 25.46 -36.28 22.01
N GLN A 261 24.48 -36.67 21.20
CA GLN A 261 24.00 -35.86 20.09
C GLN A 261 23.35 -34.56 20.58
N THR A 262 22.57 -34.61 21.66
CA THR A 262 21.91 -33.43 22.24
C THR A 262 22.94 -32.47 22.85
N GLY A 263 23.93 -33.00 23.57
CA GLY A 263 25.03 -32.19 24.11
C GLY A 263 25.87 -31.53 23.02
N PHE A 264 26.16 -32.25 21.94
CA PHE A 264 26.90 -31.71 20.80
C PHE A 264 26.09 -30.67 20.02
N LEU A 265 24.79 -30.87 19.83
CA LEU A 265 23.90 -29.89 19.21
C LEU A 265 23.75 -28.62 20.06
N LEU A 266 23.69 -28.74 21.38
CA LEU A 266 23.67 -27.58 22.29
C LEU A 266 24.99 -26.82 22.27
N PHE A 267 26.12 -27.51 22.20
CA PHE A 267 27.44 -26.89 22.06
C PHE A 267 27.57 -26.16 20.71
N MET A 268 27.13 -26.79 19.61
CA MET A 268 27.09 -26.17 18.29
C MET A 268 26.11 -25.00 18.24
N TYR A 269 24.93 -25.12 18.85
CA TYR A 269 23.95 -24.02 18.95
C TYR A 269 24.53 -22.84 19.73
N ALA A 270 25.15 -23.06 20.88
CA ALA A 270 25.78 -22.00 21.68
C ALA A 270 26.93 -21.30 20.94
N ARG A 271 27.68 -22.05 20.13
CA ARG A 271 28.78 -21.52 19.29
C ARG A 271 28.28 -20.85 18.00
N HIS A 272 27.09 -21.22 17.53
CA HIS A 272 26.46 -20.66 16.33
C HIS A 272 25.58 -19.44 16.64
N SER A 273 24.92 -19.40 17.80
CA SER A 273 24.19 -18.24 18.30
C SER A 273 25.10 -17.05 18.61
N SER A 274 26.40 -17.29 18.79
CA SER A 274 27.42 -16.24 18.89
C SER A 274 27.98 -15.79 17.54
N PHE A 275 27.58 -16.40 16.41
CA PHE A 275 28.13 -16.12 15.07
C PHE A 275 27.09 -15.97 13.94
N MET A 276 25.78 -16.02 14.24
CA MET A 276 24.74 -15.74 13.27
C MET A 276 24.42 -14.24 13.28
N PRO A 277 24.71 -13.49 12.20
CA PRO A 277 24.13 -12.17 12.04
C PRO A 277 22.62 -12.36 11.96
N GLN A 278 21.91 -11.77 12.90
CA GLN A 278 20.46 -11.64 12.87
C GLN A 278 20.09 -11.14 11.47
N SER A 279 19.28 -11.89 10.72
CA SER A 279 18.67 -11.31 9.51
C SER A 279 17.74 -10.21 10.02
N GLU A 280 18.22 -8.98 10.02
CA GLU A 280 17.38 -7.82 10.29
C GLU A 280 16.25 -7.87 9.27
N GLU A 281 15.05 -8.24 9.71
CA GLU A 281 13.82 -7.91 9.02
C GLU A 281 13.87 -6.39 8.87
N LYS A 282 14.11 -5.91 7.64
CA LYS A 282 14.26 -4.46 7.38
C LYS A 282 13.09 -3.75 8.05
N PRO A 283 13.32 -2.81 8.98
CA PRO A 283 12.23 -2.15 9.68
C PRO A 283 11.27 -1.57 8.64
N SER A 284 9.97 -1.85 8.81
CA SER A 284 8.94 -1.43 7.86
C SER A 284 9.01 0.09 7.66
N ARG A 285 9.19 0.55 6.42
CA ARG A 285 9.27 1.99 6.12
C ARG A 285 8.03 2.72 6.61
N VAL A 286 8.23 3.91 7.18
CA VAL A 286 7.16 4.79 7.62
C VAL A 286 6.80 5.75 6.49
N HIS A 287 5.51 5.90 6.21
CA HIS A 287 5.01 6.78 5.16
C HIS A 287 4.20 7.89 5.79
N ILE A 288 4.55 9.15 5.53
CA ILE A 288 3.84 10.31 6.06
C ILE A 288 3.25 11.11 4.91
N LEU A 289 1.95 11.37 4.97
CA LEU A 289 1.30 12.34 4.11
C LEU A 289 1.04 13.63 4.90
N ILE A 290 1.73 14.72 4.54
CA ILE A 290 1.39 16.06 5.01
C ILE A 290 0.24 16.56 4.14
N LEU A 291 -0.98 16.43 4.65
CA LEU A 291 -2.21 16.84 4.00
C LEU A 291 -2.53 18.30 4.37
N SER A 292 -2.88 19.13 3.40
CA SER A 292 -3.20 20.54 3.63
C SER A 292 -4.02 21.11 2.47
N SER A 293 -4.41 22.38 2.55
CA SER A 293 -4.74 23.20 1.38
C SER A 293 -3.60 24.17 1.02
N TRP A 294 -3.66 24.79 -0.17
CA TRP A 294 -2.69 25.83 -0.54
C TRP A 294 -2.70 26.98 0.46
N ARG A 295 -1.50 27.43 0.83
CA ARG A 295 -1.24 28.60 1.70
C ARG A 295 -1.52 28.41 3.20
N SER A 296 -1.77 27.17 3.64
CA SER A 296 -1.99 26.83 5.06
C SER A 296 -0.70 26.50 5.85
N GLY A 297 0.48 26.84 5.31
CA GLY A 297 1.77 26.68 6.01
C GLY A 297 2.47 25.34 5.79
N SER A 298 1.91 24.42 5.00
CA SER A 298 2.48 23.09 4.74
C SER A 298 3.86 23.07 4.09
N SER A 299 4.28 24.13 3.40
CA SER A 299 5.64 24.22 2.86
C SER A 299 6.69 24.38 3.97
N PHE A 300 6.34 25.05 5.08
CA PHE A 300 7.21 25.14 6.25
C PHE A 300 7.36 23.77 6.90
N VAL A 301 6.23 23.08 7.18
CA VAL A 301 6.26 21.71 7.72
C VAL A 301 6.98 20.72 6.81
N GLY A 302 6.79 20.83 5.50
CA GLY A 302 7.55 20.04 4.53
C GLY A 302 9.06 20.24 4.65
N GLN A 303 9.52 21.47 4.87
CA GLN A 303 10.94 21.73 5.14
C GLN A 303 11.41 21.13 6.46
N LEU A 304 10.60 21.17 7.51
CA LEU A 304 10.93 20.53 8.78
C LEU A 304 11.29 19.06 8.58
N PHE A 305 10.49 18.30 7.83
CA PHE A 305 10.78 16.89 7.53
C PHE A 305 11.91 16.71 6.52
N SER A 306 11.96 17.53 5.47
CA SER A 306 12.97 17.44 4.41
C SER A 306 14.40 17.47 4.96
N GLN A 307 14.65 18.31 5.96
CA GLN A 307 15.99 18.49 6.52
C GLN A 307 16.44 17.33 7.42
N HIS A 308 15.60 16.34 7.70
CA HIS A 308 15.98 15.17 8.50
C HIS A 308 16.81 14.15 7.67
N PRO A 309 17.90 13.57 8.23
CA PRO A 309 18.78 12.64 7.51
C PRO A 309 18.08 11.36 7.02
N ASP A 310 17.04 10.92 7.71
CA ASP A 310 16.31 9.66 7.42
C ASP A 310 15.04 9.84 6.57
N VAL A 311 14.75 11.06 6.13
CA VAL A 311 13.55 11.38 5.34
C VAL A 311 13.87 11.59 3.87
N PHE A 312 13.14 10.87 3.02
CA PHE A 312 12.94 11.22 1.62
C PHE A 312 11.66 12.06 1.50
N TYR A 313 11.79 13.33 1.15
CA TYR A 313 10.66 14.25 1.06
C TYR A 313 10.38 14.65 -0.39
N LEU A 314 9.13 14.62 -0.85
CA LEU A 314 8.72 15.30 -2.10
C LEU A 314 7.60 16.29 -1.84
N MET A 315 7.71 17.46 -2.47
CA MET A 315 6.70 18.51 -2.38
C MET A 315 5.74 18.41 -3.57
N GLU A 316 4.48 18.07 -3.27
CA GLU A 316 3.38 18.05 -4.23
C GLU A 316 3.65 17.26 -5.53
N PRO A 317 4.12 16.00 -5.48
CA PRO A 317 4.31 15.19 -6.68
C PRO A 317 3.05 15.08 -7.56
N ALA A 318 1.85 15.15 -6.98
CA ALA A 318 0.59 15.16 -7.74
C ALA A 318 0.33 16.43 -8.56
N TRP A 319 1.18 17.46 -8.44
CA TRP A 319 1.15 18.63 -9.33
C TRP A 319 1.23 18.23 -10.80
N HIS A 320 2.01 17.20 -11.12
CA HIS A 320 2.17 16.69 -12.49
C HIS A 320 0.88 16.14 -13.07
N VAL A 321 0.06 15.45 -12.27
CA VAL A 321 -1.28 15.01 -12.69
C VAL A 321 -2.15 16.21 -13.05
N TRP A 322 -2.17 17.23 -12.19
CA TRP A 322 -3.01 18.40 -12.38
C TRP A 322 -2.59 19.28 -13.55
N VAL A 323 -1.28 19.40 -13.83
CA VAL A 323 -0.80 20.17 -14.97
C VAL A 323 -1.01 19.44 -16.28
N THR A 324 -0.84 18.12 -16.31
CA THR A 324 -1.04 17.32 -17.53
C THR A 324 -2.53 17.15 -17.85
N MET A 325 -3.38 16.97 -16.84
CA MET A 325 -4.81 16.72 -16.99
C MET A 325 -5.68 17.93 -16.58
N TYR A 326 -5.18 19.15 -16.76
CA TYR A 326 -5.75 20.40 -16.22
C TYR A 326 -7.20 20.71 -16.65
N GLN A 327 -7.69 20.10 -17.73
CA GLN A 327 -9.06 20.23 -18.22
C GLN A 327 -10.09 19.53 -17.32
N ASN A 328 -9.65 18.56 -16.51
CA ASN A 328 -10.52 17.79 -15.63
C ASN A 328 -10.73 18.51 -14.29
N SER A 329 -11.81 18.16 -13.61
CA SER A 329 -12.07 18.67 -12.26
C SER A 329 -11.21 17.97 -11.21
N ALA A 330 -10.97 18.64 -10.08
CA ALA A 330 -10.27 18.05 -8.94
C ALA A 330 -10.85 16.67 -8.53
N LYS A 331 -12.18 16.52 -8.54
CA LYS A 331 -12.88 15.28 -8.18
C LYS A 331 -12.55 14.13 -9.13
N VAL A 332 -12.46 14.38 -10.44
CA VAL A 332 -12.09 13.36 -11.44
C VAL A 332 -10.64 12.93 -11.26
N LEU A 333 -9.75 13.88 -10.93
CA LEU A 333 -8.32 13.62 -10.78
C LEU A 333 -7.96 12.85 -9.51
N HIS A 334 -8.87 12.71 -8.54
CA HIS A 334 -8.60 12.05 -7.26
C HIS A 334 -7.99 10.65 -7.38
N MET A 335 -8.46 9.83 -8.34
CA MET A 335 -7.92 8.47 -8.53
C MET A 335 -6.48 8.50 -9.04
N ALA A 336 -6.21 9.25 -10.11
CA ALA A 336 -4.87 9.43 -10.67
C ALA A 336 -3.88 10.01 -9.64
N VAL A 337 -4.32 11.01 -8.86
CA VAL A 337 -3.52 11.63 -7.79
C VAL A 337 -3.21 10.61 -6.69
N ARG A 338 -4.20 9.83 -6.25
CA ARG A 338 -4.00 8.78 -5.23
C ARG A 338 -3.04 7.69 -5.72
N ASP A 339 -3.20 7.25 -6.96
CA ASP A 339 -2.40 6.16 -7.53
C ASP A 339 -0.93 6.61 -7.72
N LEU A 340 -0.71 7.86 -8.16
CA LEU A 340 0.62 8.46 -8.19
C LEU A 340 1.26 8.53 -6.80
N VAL A 341 0.53 9.05 -5.81
CA VAL A 341 1.02 9.13 -4.41
C VAL A 341 1.36 7.74 -3.87
N ARG A 342 0.55 6.73 -4.18
CA ARG A 342 0.82 5.34 -3.79
C ARG A 342 2.13 4.80 -4.37
N SER A 343 2.34 4.97 -5.68
CA SER A 343 3.56 4.50 -6.34
C SER A 343 4.80 5.22 -5.80
N VAL A 344 4.71 6.54 -5.59
CA VAL A 344 5.80 7.33 -4.99
C VAL A 344 6.12 6.86 -3.57
N PHE A 345 5.11 6.55 -2.74
CA PHE A 345 5.34 5.97 -1.41
C PHE A 345 6.10 4.64 -1.47
N LYS A 346 5.87 3.84 -2.50
CA LYS A 346 6.59 2.59 -2.76
C LYS A 346 7.96 2.78 -3.41
N CYS A 347 8.37 4.03 -3.64
CA CYS A 347 9.53 4.38 -4.43
C CYS A 347 9.50 3.81 -5.85
N ASP A 348 8.31 3.77 -6.47
CA ASP A 348 8.14 3.48 -7.89
C ASP A 348 7.92 4.80 -8.64
N MET A 349 8.97 5.28 -9.31
CA MET A 349 8.96 6.55 -10.03
C MET A 349 8.56 6.39 -11.50
N SER A 350 8.27 5.16 -11.96
CA SER A 350 7.74 4.91 -13.31
C SER A 350 6.36 5.52 -13.51
N VAL A 351 5.61 5.72 -12.42
CA VAL A 351 4.28 6.37 -12.45
C VAL A 351 4.30 7.77 -13.08
N PHE A 352 5.45 8.45 -13.05
CA PHE A 352 5.62 9.75 -13.69
C PHE A 352 5.65 9.67 -15.23
N ASP A 353 5.86 8.51 -15.84
CA ASP A 353 5.86 8.33 -17.30
C ASP A 353 4.52 8.70 -17.94
N ALA A 354 3.42 8.59 -17.18
CA ALA A 354 2.10 9.01 -17.65
C ALA A 354 1.91 10.54 -17.65
N TYR A 355 2.76 11.29 -16.93
CA TYR A 355 2.55 12.72 -16.67
C TYR A 355 3.74 13.61 -17.02
N MET A 356 4.89 13.02 -17.33
CA MET A 356 6.14 13.72 -17.64
C MET A 356 6.79 13.09 -18.88
N PRO A 357 7.55 13.86 -19.68
CA PRO A 357 8.29 13.32 -20.81
C PRO A 357 9.31 12.27 -20.36
N TRP A 358 9.65 11.34 -21.25
CA TRP A 358 10.60 10.26 -20.97
C TRP A 358 12.02 10.78 -20.67
N LYS A 359 12.48 11.75 -21.45
CA LYS A 359 13.75 12.45 -21.18
C LYS A 359 13.51 13.53 -20.14
N ARG A 360 13.91 13.26 -18.89
CA ARG A 360 13.75 14.16 -17.75
C ARG A 360 14.91 14.05 -16.76
N ASN A 361 15.18 15.16 -16.10
CA ASN A 361 16.17 15.31 -15.04
C ASN A 361 15.47 15.47 -13.68
N LEU A 362 16.25 15.49 -12.60
CA LEU A 362 15.76 15.88 -11.28
C LEU A 362 15.01 17.21 -11.32
N SER A 363 15.48 18.16 -12.14
CA SER A 363 14.92 19.49 -12.23
C SER A 363 13.47 19.56 -12.69
N ASP A 364 13.01 18.52 -13.38
CA ASP A 364 11.65 18.48 -13.93
C ASP A 364 10.61 18.09 -12.88
N LEU A 365 11.03 17.48 -11.76
CA LEU A 365 10.11 17.20 -10.67
C LEU A 365 9.72 18.53 -9.98
N PHE A 366 8.42 18.73 -9.76
CA PHE A 366 7.91 19.95 -9.16
C PHE A 366 8.61 20.22 -7.82
N GLN A 367 9.28 21.38 -7.74
CA GLN A 367 9.93 21.87 -6.52
C GLN A 367 10.98 20.91 -5.92
N TRP A 368 11.58 20.06 -6.75
CA TRP A 368 12.57 19.05 -6.36
C TRP A 368 13.67 19.55 -5.40
N ALA A 369 14.20 20.76 -5.59
CA ALA A 369 15.34 21.29 -4.82
C ALA A 369 15.00 21.63 -3.36
N VAL A 370 13.73 21.56 -2.99
CA VAL A 370 13.31 21.69 -1.58
C VAL A 370 13.47 20.35 -0.83
N SER A 371 13.77 19.26 -1.55
CA SER A 371 14.06 17.94 -1.00
C SER A 371 15.55 17.77 -0.76
N ARG A 372 15.97 17.73 0.51
CA ARG A 372 17.36 17.43 0.90
C ARG A 372 17.84 16.10 0.31
N ALA A 373 16.93 15.13 0.21
CA ALA A 373 17.22 13.80 -0.34
C ALA A 373 17.54 13.82 -1.85
N LEU A 374 17.06 14.83 -2.58
CA LEU A 374 17.42 15.03 -3.99
C LEU A 374 18.65 15.93 -4.17
N CYS A 375 19.13 16.52 -3.08
CA CYS A 375 20.34 17.33 -3.04
C CYS A 375 21.55 16.55 -2.50
N SER A 376 21.35 15.35 -1.93
CA SER A 376 22.42 14.53 -1.33
C SER A 376 22.54 13.16 -1.99
N ALA A 377 23.64 12.47 -1.75
CA ALA A 377 23.88 11.15 -2.33
C ALA A 377 22.79 10.16 -1.90
N PRO A 378 22.31 9.26 -2.80
CA PRO A 378 22.83 9.00 -4.14
C PRO A 378 22.20 9.87 -5.25
N ALA A 379 21.32 10.82 -4.92
CA ALA A 379 20.67 11.64 -5.93
C ALA A 379 21.61 12.68 -6.56
N CYS A 380 22.43 13.30 -5.71
CA CYS A 380 23.40 14.32 -6.07
C CYS A 380 24.58 14.28 -5.10
N ASP A 381 25.81 14.32 -5.61
CA ASP A 381 27.01 14.14 -4.78
C ASP A 381 27.52 15.43 -4.12
N SER A 382 26.76 16.53 -4.22
CA SER A 382 27.20 17.86 -3.75
C SER A 382 26.99 18.11 -2.25
N PHE A 383 26.15 17.33 -1.57
CA PHE A 383 25.83 17.52 -0.15
C PHE A 383 25.79 16.18 0.59
N GLN A 384 26.15 16.18 1.87
CA GLN A 384 26.05 14.99 2.71
C GLN A 384 24.63 14.79 3.24
N ARG A 385 24.31 13.54 3.61
CA ARG A 385 22.98 13.19 4.13
C ARG A 385 22.63 13.90 5.44
N THR A 386 23.62 14.31 6.21
CA THR A 386 23.46 15.01 7.50
C THR A 386 23.47 16.54 7.38
N ASP A 387 23.62 17.07 6.16
CA ASP A 387 23.67 18.51 5.93
C ASP A 387 22.29 19.14 5.94
N ILE A 388 22.22 20.39 6.41
CA ILE A 388 21.06 21.23 6.19
C ILE A 388 21.26 21.89 4.84
N THR A 389 20.44 21.54 3.86
CA THR A 389 20.65 21.95 2.46
C THR A 389 19.91 23.24 2.14
N SER A 390 20.57 24.12 1.38
CA SER A 390 19.95 25.32 0.80
C SER A 390 19.33 25.01 -0.57
N GLU A 391 18.05 25.36 -0.75
CA GLU A 391 17.32 25.20 -2.01
C GLU A 391 18.08 25.85 -3.19
N MET A 392 18.64 27.04 -2.98
CA MET A 392 19.34 27.78 -4.04
C MET A 392 20.62 27.07 -4.48
N ALA A 393 21.42 26.58 -3.54
CA ALA A 393 22.64 25.86 -3.85
C ALA A 393 22.32 24.51 -4.53
N CYS A 394 21.29 23.81 -4.06
CA CYS A 394 20.83 22.57 -4.67
C CYS A 394 20.37 22.78 -6.12
N LYS A 395 19.59 23.83 -6.41
CA LYS A 395 19.17 24.16 -7.78
C LYS A 395 20.35 24.30 -8.74
N THR A 396 21.40 24.97 -8.30
CA THR A 396 22.60 25.23 -9.11
C THR A 396 23.41 23.96 -9.35
N LEU A 397 23.56 23.10 -8.34
CA LEU A 397 24.51 21.98 -8.38
C LEU A 397 23.89 20.66 -8.85
N CYS A 398 22.62 20.41 -8.56
CA CYS A 398 22.02 19.07 -8.67
C CYS A 398 20.97 18.94 -9.80
N GLY A 399 20.57 20.01 -10.47
CA GLY A 399 19.39 19.99 -11.35
C GLY A 399 19.53 19.12 -12.59
N LYS A 400 20.76 18.89 -13.05
CA LYS A 400 21.05 18.13 -14.29
C LYS A 400 21.17 16.63 -14.08
N TYR A 401 21.10 16.13 -12.85
CA TYR A 401 21.18 14.70 -12.59
C TYR A 401 19.97 13.97 -13.19
N PRO A 402 20.14 12.73 -13.65
CA PRO A 402 19.08 11.99 -14.33
C PRO A 402 17.94 11.65 -13.36
N PHE A 403 16.71 11.59 -13.86
CA PHE A 403 15.54 11.33 -13.03
C PHE A 403 15.53 9.94 -12.35
N SER A 404 16.23 8.94 -12.90
CA SER A 404 16.37 7.61 -12.26
C SER A 404 16.94 7.68 -10.84
N LYS A 405 17.73 8.72 -10.56
CA LYS A 405 18.32 8.99 -9.25
C LYS A 405 17.28 9.30 -8.16
N VAL A 406 16.08 9.77 -8.51
CA VAL A 406 14.98 9.96 -7.56
C VAL A 406 14.59 8.62 -6.92
N GLU A 407 14.45 7.59 -7.73
CA GLU A 407 14.05 6.26 -7.28
C GLU A 407 15.17 5.59 -6.48
N GLU A 408 16.41 5.66 -6.98
CA GLU A 408 17.60 5.18 -6.27
C GLU A 408 17.69 5.81 -4.87
N ALA A 409 17.56 7.14 -4.78
CA ALA A 409 17.57 7.84 -3.52
C ALA A 409 16.42 7.39 -2.61
N CYS A 410 15.16 7.45 -3.08
CA CYS A 410 13.98 7.06 -2.30
C CYS A 410 14.15 5.70 -1.61
N LYS A 411 14.68 4.71 -2.32
CA LYS A 411 14.87 3.35 -1.79
C LYS A 411 15.85 3.27 -0.61
N THR A 412 16.72 4.25 -0.43
CA THR A 412 17.71 4.29 0.67
C THR A 412 17.18 4.88 1.98
N TYR A 413 15.98 5.46 1.99
CA TYR A 413 15.41 6.13 3.17
C TYR A 413 14.42 5.23 3.92
N SER A 414 14.36 5.43 5.24
CA SER A 414 13.40 4.71 6.11
C SER A 414 12.05 5.42 6.20
N HIS A 415 12.01 6.74 5.97
CA HIS A 415 10.80 7.54 6.01
C HIS A 415 10.54 8.20 4.65
N ILE A 416 9.35 7.99 4.10
CA ILE A 416 8.90 8.62 2.86
C ILE A 416 7.82 9.64 3.20
N VAL A 417 8.10 10.92 3.02
CA VAL A 417 7.22 12.02 3.39
C VAL A 417 6.77 12.76 2.13
N LEU A 418 5.47 12.78 1.88
CA LEU A 418 4.90 13.49 0.74
C LEU A 418 4.00 14.61 1.27
N LYS A 419 4.15 15.81 0.74
CA LYS A 419 3.24 16.93 1.05
C LYS A 419 2.28 17.14 -0.10
N GLU A 420 0.98 17.07 0.17
CA GLU A 420 -0.06 17.21 -0.83
C GLU A 420 -1.14 18.21 -0.44
N VAL A 421 -1.60 18.96 -1.45
CA VAL A 421 -2.66 19.98 -1.30
C VAL A 421 -3.89 19.71 -2.17
N ARG A 422 -3.86 18.59 -2.92
CA ARG A 422 -4.84 18.26 -3.97
C ARG A 422 -5.87 17.21 -3.55
N PHE A 423 -5.87 16.81 -2.28
CA PHE A 423 -6.88 15.95 -1.69
C PHE A 423 -7.86 16.81 -0.88
N PHE A 424 -9.11 16.88 -1.34
CA PHE A 424 -10.16 17.67 -0.69
C PHE A 424 -11.07 16.82 0.21
N ASP A 425 -10.86 15.51 0.22
CA ASP A 425 -11.70 14.54 0.92
C ASP A 425 -10.81 13.41 1.44
N LEU A 426 -10.92 13.13 2.74
CA LEU A 426 -10.13 12.10 3.41
C LEU A 426 -10.49 10.69 2.91
N THR A 427 -11.72 10.46 2.46
CA THR A 427 -12.19 9.15 2.00
C THR A 427 -11.44 8.66 0.75
N VAL A 428 -10.93 9.58 -0.07
CA VAL A 428 -10.09 9.28 -1.23
C VAL A 428 -8.81 8.55 -0.81
N LEU A 429 -8.31 8.81 0.40
CA LEU A 429 -7.08 8.23 0.93
C LEU A 429 -7.29 6.87 1.61
N TYR A 430 -8.53 6.42 1.79
CA TYR A 430 -8.83 5.15 2.45
C TYR A 430 -8.11 3.95 1.84
N PRO A 431 -8.06 3.79 0.50
CA PRO A 431 -7.31 2.69 -0.10
C PRO A 431 -5.82 2.69 0.26
N LEU A 432 -5.21 3.88 0.46
CA LEU A 432 -3.82 3.99 0.90
C LEU A 432 -3.64 3.64 2.37
N LEU A 433 -4.59 4.07 3.21
CA LEU A 433 -4.60 3.76 4.63
C LEU A 433 -4.88 2.26 4.89
N THR A 434 -5.61 1.57 4.02
CA THR A 434 -5.89 0.14 4.16
C THR A 434 -4.88 -0.77 3.44
N ASP A 435 -3.95 -0.21 2.67
CA ASP A 435 -2.90 -0.98 1.99
C ASP A 435 -1.86 -1.45 3.01
N LEU A 436 -1.80 -2.76 3.24
CA LEU A 436 -0.89 -3.38 4.22
C LEU A 436 0.60 -3.21 3.86
N SER A 437 0.91 -2.88 2.61
CA SER A 437 2.28 -2.55 2.20
C SER A 437 2.71 -1.13 2.57
N LEU A 438 1.81 -0.31 3.11
CA LEU A 438 2.06 1.07 3.51
C LEU A 438 1.79 1.26 5.01
N ASN A 439 2.83 1.56 5.78
CA ASN A 439 2.68 2.13 7.12
C ASN A 439 2.39 3.65 7.01
N LEU A 440 1.21 4.00 6.50
CA LEU A 440 0.82 5.38 6.22
C LEU A 440 0.20 6.07 7.45
N LYS A 441 0.76 7.24 7.80
CA LYS A 441 0.21 8.20 8.76
C LYS A 441 -0.04 9.56 8.09
N ILE A 442 -1.04 10.30 8.54
CA ILE A 442 -1.44 11.60 7.98
C ILE A 442 -1.21 12.70 9.02
N ILE A 443 -0.48 13.74 8.62
CA ILE A 443 -0.40 15.02 9.34
C ILE A 443 -1.24 16.03 8.57
N HIS A 444 -2.44 16.36 9.07
CA HIS A 444 -3.34 17.33 8.45
C HIS A 444 -3.11 18.72 9.02
N LEU A 445 -2.61 19.63 8.17
CA LEU A 445 -2.43 21.03 8.54
C LEU A 445 -3.63 21.87 8.14
N VAL A 446 -4.06 22.68 9.10
CA VAL A 446 -5.12 23.68 8.93
C VAL A 446 -4.60 25.05 9.35
N ARG A 447 -5.24 26.11 8.87
CA ARG A 447 -4.86 27.50 9.16
C ARG A 447 -6.11 28.37 9.17
N ASP A 448 -6.09 29.50 9.87
CA ASP A 448 -7.17 30.48 9.86
C ASP A 448 -7.56 30.85 8.40
N PRO A 449 -8.82 30.62 7.97
CA PRO A 449 -9.30 30.95 6.63
C PRO A 449 -9.03 32.39 6.20
N ARG A 450 -9.02 33.36 7.13
CA ARG A 450 -8.73 34.77 6.86
C ARG A 450 -7.26 34.98 6.51
N ALA A 451 -6.36 34.27 7.20
CA ALA A 451 -4.94 34.24 6.87
C ALA A 451 -4.68 33.57 5.52
N VAL A 452 -5.38 32.47 5.24
CA VAL A 452 -5.32 31.77 3.94
C VAL A 452 -5.79 32.70 2.80
N ALA A 453 -6.91 33.39 2.96
CA ALA A 453 -7.43 34.33 1.97
C ALA A 453 -6.42 35.45 1.65
N LYS A 454 -5.85 36.12 2.66
CA LYS A 454 -4.79 37.13 2.48
C LYS A 454 -3.61 36.57 1.70
N SER A 455 -3.18 35.37 2.05
CA SER A 455 -2.00 34.72 1.45
C SER A 455 -2.26 34.32 -0.01
N ARG A 456 -3.50 33.97 -0.35
CA ARG A 456 -3.93 33.67 -1.72
C ARG A 456 -4.02 34.93 -2.58
N GLU A 457 -4.45 36.07 -2.05
CA GLU A 457 -4.43 37.37 -2.77
C GLU A 457 -3.00 37.76 -3.24
N GLN A 458 -1.97 37.35 -2.49
CA GLN A 458 -0.57 37.58 -2.89
C GLN A 458 -0.06 36.62 -3.97
N SER A 459 -0.80 35.52 -4.22
CA SER A 459 -0.38 34.39 -5.08
C SER A 459 -1.35 34.12 -6.24
N VAL A 460 -2.24 35.07 -6.57
CA VAL A 460 -3.34 34.90 -7.55
C VAL A 460 -2.85 34.33 -8.88
N LYS A 461 -1.78 34.89 -9.46
CA LYS A 461 -1.24 34.44 -10.75
C LYS A 461 -0.79 32.97 -10.75
N ALA A 462 -0.18 32.53 -9.65
CA ALA A 462 0.33 31.15 -9.52
C ALA A 462 -0.80 30.14 -9.30
N LEU A 463 -1.89 30.56 -8.66
CA LEU A 463 -3.02 29.70 -8.31
C LEU A 463 -4.16 29.73 -9.34
N ALA A 464 -4.10 30.61 -10.33
CA ALA A 464 -5.22 30.84 -11.24
C ALA A 464 -5.66 29.58 -11.99
N ARG A 465 -4.73 28.71 -12.42
CA ARG A 465 -5.09 27.43 -13.07
C ARG A 465 -5.66 26.44 -12.06
N ASP A 466 -5.03 26.29 -10.89
CA ASP A 466 -5.52 25.42 -9.81
C ASP A 466 -6.96 25.82 -9.41
N ASN A 467 -7.25 27.12 -9.36
CA ASN A 467 -8.60 27.64 -9.10
C ASN A 467 -9.62 27.14 -10.12
N GLY A 468 -9.27 27.14 -11.41
CA GLY A 468 -10.14 26.63 -12.46
C GLY A 468 -10.41 25.13 -12.35
N ILE A 469 -9.38 24.36 -11.97
CA ILE A 469 -9.52 22.90 -11.72
C ILE A 469 -10.47 22.64 -10.55
N VAL A 470 -10.33 23.39 -9.45
CA VAL A 470 -11.20 23.29 -8.27
C VAL A 470 -12.64 23.66 -8.62
N LEU A 471 -12.83 24.73 -9.40
CA LEU A 471 -14.16 25.20 -9.82
C LEU A 471 -14.73 24.45 -11.02
N SER A 472 -14.02 23.44 -11.54
CA SER A 472 -14.43 22.65 -12.71
C SER A 472 -14.71 23.49 -13.97
N THR A 473 -13.92 24.55 -14.19
CA THR A 473 -14.08 25.46 -15.34
C THR A 473 -13.23 25.04 -16.55
N ASN A 474 -13.09 23.73 -16.76
CA ASN A 474 -12.29 23.13 -17.83
C ASN A 474 -10.83 23.67 -17.85
N GLY A 475 -10.24 23.86 -16.66
CA GLY A 475 -8.85 24.29 -16.53
C GLY A 475 -8.54 25.75 -16.90
N THR A 476 -9.58 26.58 -17.09
CA THR A 476 -9.43 28.01 -17.34
C THR A 476 -8.78 28.71 -16.14
N LYS A 477 -7.98 29.76 -16.38
CA LYS A 477 -7.36 30.54 -15.30
C LYS A 477 -8.41 31.43 -14.65
N VAL A 478 -8.69 31.20 -13.36
CA VAL A 478 -9.74 31.91 -12.62
C VAL A 478 -9.16 32.64 -11.41
N GLU A 479 -9.51 33.91 -11.26
CA GLU A 479 -9.28 34.67 -10.03
C GLU A 479 -10.42 34.43 -9.03
N ASP A 480 -10.09 34.19 -7.77
CA ASP A 480 -11.08 33.88 -6.73
C ASP A 480 -11.74 35.13 -6.11
N SER A 481 -12.13 36.10 -6.95
CA SER A 481 -12.69 37.38 -6.49
C SER A 481 -14.00 37.24 -5.72
N LYS A 482 -14.76 36.16 -5.98
CA LYS A 482 -16.02 35.83 -5.30
C LYS A 482 -15.84 34.81 -4.16
N TYR A 483 -14.61 34.47 -3.77
CA TYR A 483 -14.30 33.51 -2.70
C TYR A 483 -14.93 32.11 -2.90
N LYS A 484 -15.18 31.70 -4.14
CA LYS A 484 -15.75 30.39 -4.46
C LYS A 484 -14.75 29.27 -4.18
N VAL A 485 -13.47 29.47 -4.51
CA VAL A 485 -12.41 28.50 -4.19
C VAL A 485 -12.18 28.47 -2.68
N MET A 486 -12.20 29.62 -2.02
CA MET A 486 -12.13 29.70 -0.56
C MET A 486 -13.26 28.91 0.11
N LYS A 487 -14.49 28.97 -0.43
CA LYS A 487 -15.63 28.16 0.02
C LYS A 487 -15.32 26.66 -0.06
N GLU A 488 -14.79 26.19 -1.19
CA GLU A 488 -14.45 24.78 -1.37
C GLU A 488 -13.30 24.34 -0.46
N ILE A 489 -12.29 25.19 -0.23
CA ILE A 489 -11.20 24.92 0.72
C ILE A 489 -11.76 24.78 2.15
N CYS A 490 -12.61 25.70 2.58
CA CYS A 490 -13.22 25.66 3.91
C CYS A 490 -14.16 24.46 4.07
N ARG A 491 -14.97 24.16 3.05
CA ARG A 491 -15.83 22.97 3.02
C ARG A 491 -15.01 21.68 3.13
N SER A 492 -13.89 21.60 2.41
CA SER A 492 -12.98 20.45 2.47
C SER A 492 -12.37 20.25 3.86
N HIS A 493 -11.87 21.30 4.51
CA HIS A 493 -11.30 21.16 5.86
C HIS A 493 -12.33 20.72 6.90
N VAL A 494 -13.56 21.25 6.82
CA VAL A 494 -14.70 20.78 7.64
C VAL A 494 -14.93 19.29 7.38
N GLN A 495 -15.11 18.90 6.12
CA GLN A 495 -15.41 17.51 5.76
C GLN A 495 -14.29 16.54 6.22
N ILE A 496 -13.02 16.90 6.01
CA ILE A 496 -11.87 16.10 6.47
C ILE A 496 -11.87 16.00 8.00
N TYR A 497 -12.10 17.11 8.71
CA TYR A 497 -12.18 17.12 10.17
C TYR A 497 -13.30 16.21 10.68
N GLU A 498 -14.51 16.33 10.15
CA GLU A 498 -15.65 15.52 10.59
C GLU A 498 -15.41 14.03 10.34
N THR A 499 -14.88 13.69 9.16
CA THR A 499 -14.53 12.32 8.77
C THR A 499 -13.45 11.75 9.69
N ALA A 500 -12.45 12.56 10.03
CA ALA A 500 -11.39 12.16 10.92
C ALA A 500 -11.82 12.09 12.38
N THR A 501 -12.83 12.87 12.81
CA THR A 501 -13.10 13.08 14.23
C THR A 501 -14.42 12.56 14.78
N GLN A 502 -15.53 12.71 14.05
CA GLN A 502 -16.85 12.37 14.58
C GLN A 502 -17.13 10.87 14.52
N LYS A 503 -16.78 10.22 13.40
CA LYS A 503 -16.94 8.77 13.19
C LYS A 503 -15.70 8.20 12.49
N PRO A 504 -14.52 8.27 13.13
CA PRO A 504 -13.29 7.80 12.52
C PRO A 504 -13.38 6.30 12.20
N PRO A 505 -13.02 5.88 10.97
CA PRO A 505 -12.80 4.47 10.70
C PRO A 505 -11.72 3.90 11.63
N ARG A 506 -11.86 2.63 12.03
CA ARG A 506 -10.90 1.98 12.96
C ARG A 506 -9.46 2.05 12.46
N PHE A 507 -9.27 1.95 11.15
CA PHE A 507 -7.95 2.01 10.55
C PHE A 507 -7.30 3.40 10.69
N LEU A 508 -8.05 4.48 10.93
CA LEU A 508 -7.47 5.82 11.07
C LEU A 508 -6.87 6.07 12.46
N LYS A 509 -7.23 5.24 13.44
CA LYS A 509 -6.73 5.31 14.81
C LYS A 509 -5.20 5.27 14.82
N ASP A 510 -4.58 6.15 15.61
CA ASP A 510 -3.13 6.33 15.75
C ASP A 510 -2.39 6.70 14.44
N ARG A 511 -3.11 6.98 13.35
CA ARG A 511 -2.55 7.27 12.02
C ARG A 511 -3.00 8.61 11.43
N TYR A 512 -3.62 9.47 12.25
CA TYR A 512 -4.00 10.82 11.86
C TYR A 512 -3.73 11.82 12.98
N LEU A 513 -3.03 12.91 12.64
CA LEU A 513 -2.71 14.02 13.53
C LEU A 513 -3.12 15.33 12.83
N MET A 514 -3.93 16.16 13.48
CA MET A 514 -4.29 17.49 12.98
C MET A 514 -3.52 18.57 13.74
N ILE A 515 -2.96 19.55 13.02
CA ILE A 515 -2.21 20.67 13.60
C ILE A 515 -2.68 21.97 12.97
N ARG A 516 -2.93 22.97 13.82
CA ARG A 516 -3.19 24.34 13.38
C ARG A 516 -1.86 25.06 13.19
N PHE A 517 -1.73 25.79 12.09
CA PHE A 517 -0.54 26.58 11.80
C PHE A 517 -0.24 27.58 12.92
N GLU A 518 -1.27 28.15 13.54
CA GLU A 518 -1.14 29.10 14.65
C GLU A 518 -0.53 28.45 15.91
N ASP A 519 -0.92 27.21 16.25
CA ASP A 519 -0.30 26.47 17.36
C ASP A 519 1.19 26.21 17.06
N LEU A 520 1.50 25.78 15.83
CA LEU A 520 2.85 25.47 15.38
C LEU A 520 3.79 26.68 15.42
N VAL A 521 3.31 27.89 15.09
CA VAL A 521 4.19 29.08 15.12
C VAL A 521 4.29 29.70 16.51
N GLN A 522 3.31 29.45 17.38
CA GLN A 522 3.30 29.95 18.75
C GLN A 522 4.28 29.16 19.64
N ASP A 523 4.30 27.83 19.52
CA ASP A 523 5.26 26.94 20.21
C ASP A 523 5.85 25.91 19.24
N PRO A 524 6.80 26.33 18.38
CA PRO A 524 7.34 25.47 17.34
C PRO A 524 8.04 24.22 17.89
N LEU A 525 8.86 24.35 18.94
CA LEU A 525 9.65 23.23 19.42
C LEU A 525 8.78 22.14 20.02
N SER A 526 7.72 22.48 20.77
CA SER A 526 6.80 21.47 21.30
C SER A 526 6.02 20.77 20.19
N GLU A 527 5.37 21.52 19.30
CA GLU A 527 4.53 20.95 18.23
C GLU A 527 5.36 20.09 17.25
N ILE A 528 6.60 20.50 16.96
CA ILE A 528 7.50 19.73 16.08
C ILE A 528 7.96 18.44 16.76
N ARG A 529 8.29 18.46 18.05
CA ARG A 529 8.64 17.23 18.78
C ARG A 529 7.49 16.22 18.76
N ASP A 530 6.25 16.69 18.93
CA ASP A 530 5.06 15.84 18.86
C ASP A 530 4.83 15.27 17.45
N MET A 531 5.01 16.09 16.40
CA MET A 531 4.97 15.62 15.00
C MET A 531 6.01 14.55 14.71
N TYR A 532 7.23 14.75 15.19
CA TYR A 532 8.34 13.83 14.98
C TYR A 532 8.11 12.51 15.70
N LYS A 533 7.66 12.59 16.96
CA LYS A 533 7.25 11.41 17.72
C LYS A 533 6.12 10.64 17.03
N PHE A 534 5.11 11.34 16.51
CA PHE A 534 4.04 10.72 15.73
C PHE A 534 4.55 10.04 14.46
N ALA A 535 5.59 10.60 13.82
CA ALA A 535 6.23 10.07 12.62
C ALA A 535 7.33 9.03 12.91
N ASP A 536 7.51 8.59 14.16
CA ASP A 536 8.59 7.68 14.60
C ASP A 536 10.01 8.21 14.33
N LEU A 537 10.16 9.54 14.33
CA LEU A 537 11.41 10.25 14.14
C LEU A 537 11.90 10.88 15.45
N ARG A 538 13.21 11.12 15.54
CA ARG A 538 13.84 11.87 16.64
C ARG A 538 14.34 13.21 16.13
N LEU A 539 14.09 14.27 16.88
CA LEU A 539 14.61 15.59 16.53
C LEU A 539 16.12 15.64 16.84
N THR A 540 16.95 16.02 15.87
CA THR A 540 18.40 16.15 16.08
C THR A 540 18.76 17.54 16.61
N PRO A 541 19.83 17.69 17.41
CA PRO A 541 20.23 19.01 17.93
C PRO A 541 20.53 20.04 16.83
N LYS A 542 21.15 19.59 15.72
CA LYS A 542 21.42 20.43 14.55
C LYS A 542 20.12 20.97 13.93
N LEU A 543 19.11 20.11 13.81
CA LEU A 543 17.83 20.49 13.25
C LEU A 543 17.03 21.40 14.20
N GLU A 544 17.08 21.14 15.51
CA GLU A 544 16.48 22.00 16.53
C GLU A 544 17.04 23.43 16.49
N SER A 545 18.37 23.57 16.39
CA SER A 545 19.02 24.88 16.21
C SER A 545 18.59 25.57 14.91
N TRP A 546 18.52 24.83 13.81
CA TRP A 546 18.05 25.38 12.53
C TRP A 546 16.58 25.84 12.59
N ILE A 547 15.71 25.07 13.26
CA ILE A 547 14.29 25.42 13.47
C ILE A 547 14.18 26.72 14.26
N TYR A 548 14.93 26.84 15.36
CA TYR A 548 14.93 28.07 16.15
C TYR A 548 15.32 29.28 15.29
N ASN A 549 16.40 29.17 14.52
CA ASN A 549 16.90 30.25 13.67
C ASN A 549 15.94 30.64 12.52
N ILE A 550 15.19 29.69 11.95
CA ILE A 550 14.27 29.99 10.85
C ILE A 550 12.91 30.54 11.33
N THR A 551 12.55 30.30 12.60
CA THR A 551 11.29 30.75 13.20
C THR A 551 11.40 32.08 13.93
N HIS A 552 12.61 32.49 14.33
CA HIS A 552 12.89 33.73 15.06
C HIS A 552 13.57 34.81 14.18
N GLY A 553 13.34 34.76 12.87
CA GLY A 553 13.86 35.75 11.93
C GLY A 553 13.18 37.12 12.03
N GLN A 554 13.72 38.11 11.33
CA GLN A 554 13.19 39.48 11.32
C GLN A 554 12.37 39.77 10.05
N GLY A 555 11.17 40.33 10.22
CA GLY A 555 10.33 40.88 9.14
C GLY A 555 9.40 39.90 8.40
N PRO A 556 8.41 40.39 7.62
CA PRO A 556 7.36 39.57 7.00
C PRO A 556 7.76 38.87 5.68
N GLY A 557 8.98 39.10 5.18
CA GLY A 557 9.48 38.65 3.87
C GLY A 557 8.95 39.44 2.66
N LYS A 558 9.61 39.33 1.50
CA LYS A 558 9.27 40.09 0.27
C LYS A 558 8.15 39.44 -0.54
N LYS A 559 7.41 40.20 -1.36
CA LYS A 559 6.33 39.68 -2.24
C LYS A 559 6.80 38.58 -3.21
N LYS A 560 8.06 38.66 -3.69
CA LYS A 560 8.69 37.64 -4.55
C LYS A 560 9.02 36.33 -3.82
N GLU A 561 8.91 36.31 -2.49
CA GLU A 561 9.22 35.17 -1.61
C GLU A 561 7.95 34.49 -1.08
N ALA A 562 6.79 34.73 -1.70
CA ALA A 562 5.51 34.20 -1.22
C ALA A 562 5.52 32.68 -1.05
N PHE A 563 6.31 31.95 -1.85
CA PHE A 563 6.46 30.49 -1.81
C PHE A 563 7.76 29.99 -1.17
N LYS A 564 8.63 30.89 -0.71
CA LYS A 564 9.93 30.53 -0.13
C LYS A 564 9.83 30.41 1.39
N ILE A 565 10.54 29.44 1.95
CA ILE A 565 10.75 29.35 3.40
C ILE A 565 11.99 30.18 3.72
N THR A 566 11.78 31.38 4.26
CA THR A 566 12.84 32.27 4.73
C THR A 566 12.66 32.52 6.22
N SER A 567 13.75 32.85 6.91
CA SER A 567 13.69 33.18 8.35
C SER A 567 12.83 34.43 8.55
N ARG A 568 11.75 34.30 9.34
CA ARG A 568 10.74 35.35 9.60
C ARG A 568 10.17 35.17 11.00
N ASP A 569 9.61 36.24 11.54
CA ASP A 569 8.78 36.16 12.74
C ASP A 569 7.46 35.46 12.38
N ALA A 570 7.39 34.18 12.74
CA ALA A 570 6.31 33.31 12.36
C ALA A 570 4.97 33.73 12.98
N VAL A 571 4.99 34.28 14.20
CA VAL A 571 3.81 34.78 14.92
C VAL A 571 3.25 36.01 14.21
N ASN A 572 4.09 37.00 13.93
CA ASN A 572 3.67 38.21 13.21
C ASN A 572 3.14 37.90 11.80
N VAL A 573 3.79 36.97 11.08
CA VAL A 573 3.32 36.52 9.75
C VAL A 573 1.98 35.79 9.84
N SER A 574 1.72 35.07 10.93
CA SER A 574 0.45 34.36 11.12
C SER A 574 -0.73 35.33 11.27
N GLN A 575 -0.52 36.46 11.96
CA GLN A 575 -1.56 37.45 12.26
C GLN A 575 -1.63 38.63 11.28
N ALA A 576 -0.70 38.73 10.33
CA ALA A 576 -0.59 39.86 9.39
C ALA A 576 -1.88 40.19 8.61
N TRP A 577 -2.80 39.23 8.44
CA TRP A 577 -4.09 39.48 7.78
C TRP A 577 -4.97 40.49 8.54
N ARG A 578 -4.81 40.61 9.86
CA ARG A 578 -5.55 41.54 10.73
C ARG A 578 -5.33 43.00 10.35
N ASN A 579 -4.13 43.37 9.88
CA ASN A 579 -3.83 44.75 9.52
C ASN A 579 -3.90 45.01 8.00
N ILE A 580 -3.83 43.95 7.18
CA ILE A 580 -3.71 44.07 5.72
C ILE A 580 -5.05 43.97 5.01
N LEU A 581 -5.96 43.11 5.47
CA LEU A 581 -7.27 42.97 4.85
C LEU A 581 -8.23 44.03 5.40
N SER A 582 -9.11 44.57 4.54
CA SER A 582 -10.21 45.39 5.01
C SER A 582 -11.22 44.54 5.78
N PHE A 583 -11.91 45.14 6.74
CA PHE A 583 -12.93 44.44 7.53
C PHE A 583 -14.05 43.87 6.64
N GLN A 584 -14.41 44.53 5.54
CA GLN A 584 -15.38 44.02 4.57
C GLN A 584 -14.94 42.70 3.91
N LYS A 585 -13.66 42.58 3.55
CA LYS A 585 -13.11 41.32 3.04
C LYS A 585 -13.11 40.23 4.11
N ILE A 586 -12.74 40.57 5.35
CA ILE A 586 -12.77 39.62 6.48
C ILE A 586 -14.19 39.14 6.73
N LYS A 587 -15.18 40.04 6.76
CA LYS A 587 -16.59 39.69 6.89
C LYS A 587 -17.02 38.72 5.79
N LYS A 588 -16.63 38.98 4.53
CA LYS A 588 -16.91 38.06 3.42
C LYS A 588 -16.30 36.68 3.60
N VAL A 589 -15.05 36.60 4.04
CA VAL A 589 -14.38 35.32 4.35
C VAL A 589 -15.09 34.61 5.50
N GLN A 590 -15.46 35.33 6.56
CA GLN A 590 -16.20 34.78 7.70
C GLN A 590 -17.57 34.24 7.30
N GLU A 591 -18.30 34.92 6.41
CA GLU A 591 -19.57 34.43 5.87
C GLU A 591 -19.40 33.10 5.12
N VAL A 592 -18.40 33.04 4.24
CA VAL A 592 -18.16 31.88 3.38
C VAL A 592 -17.55 30.69 4.15
N CYS A 593 -16.74 30.97 5.18
CA CYS A 593 -15.98 29.98 5.94
C CYS A 593 -16.44 29.83 7.40
N LYS A 594 -17.65 30.30 7.75
CA LYS A 594 -18.16 30.28 9.14
C LYS A 594 -18.04 28.91 9.80
N GLY A 595 -18.44 27.86 9.08
CA GLY A 595 -18.34 26.47 9.57
C GLY A 595 -16.90 26.06 9.86
N ALA A 596 -15.96 26.38 8.98
CA ALA A 596 -14.54 26.06 9.15
C ALA A 596 -13.92 26.85 10.31
N ILE A 597 -14.20 28.15 10.40
CA ILE A 597 -13.69 29.01 11.50
C ILE A 597 -14.11 28.41 12.85
N ASN A 598 -15.40 28.13 13.03
CA ASN A 598 -15.91 27.61 14.29
C ASN A 598 -15.37 26.20 14.59
N MET A 599 -15.37 25.32 13.60
CA MET A 599 -14.98 23.91 13.78
C MET A 599 -13.48 23.75 14.06
N LEU A 600 -12.64 24.54 13.41
CA LEU A 600 -11.18 24.51 13.60
C LEU A 600 -10.72 25.31 14.82
N GLY A 601 -11.66 25.84 15.61
CA GLY A 601 -11.35 26.52 16.87
C GLY A 601 -10.82 27.94 16.69
N TYR A 602 -11.37 28.71 15.76
CA TYR A 602 -11.09 30.14 15.61
C TYR A 602 -12.31 30.98 15.99
N LYS A 603 -12.09 32.20 16.50
CA LYS A 603 -13.16 33.16 16.83
C LYS A 603 -13.52 34.03 15.62
N LEU A 604 -14.81 34.30 15.46
CA LEU A 604 -15.32 35.33 14.56
C LEU A 604 -15.01 36.73 15.13
N LEU A 605 -14.91 37.70 14.24
CA LEU A 605 -14.75 39.12 14.54
C LEU A 605 -16.04 39.85 14.17
N ASP A 606 -16.51 40.72 15.06
CA ASP A 606 -17.74 41.50 14.87
C ASP A 606 -17.47 42.96 14.49
N SER A 607 -16.24 43.46 14.72
CA SER A 607 -15.86 44.83 14.37
C SER A 607 -14.42 44.98 13.85
N GLU A 608 -14.15 46.09 13.16
CA GLU A 608 -12.80 46.47 12.74
C GLU A 608 -11.88 46.76 13.95
N LYS A 609 -12.46 47.19 15.08
CA LYS A 609 -11.72 47.39 16.33
C LYS A 609 -11.15 46.06 16.86
N GLU A 610 -11.98 45.03 16.94
CA GLU A 610 -11.54 43.68 17.32
C GLU A 610 -10.54 43.09 16.33
N GLN A 611 -10.74 43.34 15.04
CA GLN A 611 -9.81 42.89 14.00
C GLN A 611 -8.39 43.41 14.28
N LYS A 612 -8.27 44.71 14.57
CA LYS A 612 -6.98 45.39 14.74
C LYS A 612 -6.36 45.18 16.13
N ASP A 613 -7.14 44.71 17.10
CA ASP A 613 -6.65 44.39 18.44
C ASP A 613 -5.83 43.08 18.44
N LEU A 614 -4.50 43.20 18.43
CA LEU A 614 -3.59 42.05 18.48
C LEU A 614 -3.53 41.38 19.86
N SER A 615 -4.04 42.03 20.92
CA SER A 615 -4.12 41.42 22.26
C SER A 615 -5.25 40.38 22.34
N LEU A 616 -6.26 40.50 21.47
CA LEU A 616 -7.36 39.55 21.39
C LEU A 616 -6.91 38.23 20.76
N ASP A 617 -6.84 37.17 21.55
CA ASP A 617 -6.60 35.83 21.03
C ASP A 617 -7.83 35.28 20.28
N LEU A 618 -7.65 35.05 18.99
CA LEU A 618 -8.65 34.49 18.08
C LEU A 618 -8.51 32.98 17.89
N VAL A 619 -7.49 32.36 18.49
CA VAL A 619 -7.29 30.92 18.48
C VAL A 619 -7.84 30.37 19.79
N LEU A 620 -8.90 29.56 19.71
CA LEU A 620 -9.44 28.94 20.91
C LEU A 620 -8.45 27.89 21.44
N PRO A 621 -8.35 27.73 22.77
CA PRO A 621 -7.59 26.62 23.34
C PRO A 621 -8.02 25.30 22.71
N ARG A 622 -7.06 24.42 22.44
CA ARG A 622 -7.39 23.06 21.97
C ARG A 622 -8.40 22.47 22.94
N ARG A 623 -9.56 22.04 22.45
CA ARG A 623 -10.43 21.15 23.22
C ARG A 623 -9.66 19.86 23.44
N ARG A 624 -8.90 19.78 24.55
CA ARG A 624 -8.04 18.64 24.93
C ARG A 624 -8.76 17.29 24.85
N ASN A 625 -10.09 17.28 24.84
CA ASN A 625 -10.91 16.08 24.96
C ASN A 625 -11.71 15.69 23.70
N GLN A 626 -11.41 16.22 22.51
CA GLN A 626 -12.05 15.70 21.29
C GLN A 626 -11.15 14.85 20.40
N PHE A 627 -9.81 14.89 20.50
CA PHE A 627 -8.93 13.95 19.78
C PHE A 627 -7.61 13.72 20.53
N SER A 628 -7.55 12.67 21.38
CA SER A 628 -6.29 12.06 21.82
C SER A 628 -6.38 10.55 21.60
N TRP A 629 -5.85 10.06 20.48
CA TRP A 629 -5.45 8.66 20.37
C TRP A 629 -3.95 8.55 20.68
N SER A 630 -3.61 8.97 21.89
CA SER A 630 -2.35 8.63 22.53
C SER A 630 -2.68 8.38 24.00
N SER A 631 -3.02 7.14 24.32
CA SER A 631 -3.01 6.73 25.72
C SER A 631 -1.57 6.75 26.18
N TYR A 632 -1.19 7.68 27.06
CA TYR A 632 -0.28 7.28 28.13
C TYR A 632 -0.48 8.10 29.39
N ASN A 633 -0.84 7.37 30.44
CA ASN A 633 -0.78 7.77 31.83
C ASN A 633 0.66 8.15 32.19
N SER A 634 0.86 9.35 32.74
CA SER A 634 1.99 9.56 33.63
C SER A 634 1.76 8.74 34.90
N LYS A 635 2.46 7.62 35.04
CA LYS A 635 2.72 7.03 36.36
C LYS A 635 4.24 6.93 36.52
N ASN A 636 4.70 7.76 37.44
CA ASN A 636 5.97 7.81 38.20
C ASN A 636 7.27 7.57 37.45
#